data_AF-A0A838R3R5-F1
#
_entry.id   AF-A0A838R3R5-F1
#
_cell.length_a   1.000
_cell.length_b   1.000
_cell.length_c   1.000
_cell.angle_alpha   90.00
_cell.angle_beta   90.00
_cell.angle_gamma   90.00
#
_symmetry.space_group_name_H-M   'P 1'
#
loop_
_entity.id
_entity.type
_entity.pdbx_description
1 polymer ?
#
loop_
_entity_poly.entity_id
_entity_poly.type
_entity_poly.pdbx_seq_one_letter_code
_entity_poly.pdbx_strand_id
1 'polypeptide(L)'
;MQSHTPNVDRQARANLRDALVQYMTGKIQTFAFDDRNSKYISSRSTIDLSVRAISCELYSIHDDFVDHPISVTPEGWETLRRVVAFLGTDLHLQADASGGAWPFIDENQWRDCESLAAECALPNFDPIVHSRPVNHWSRKIPTKVGLTIIAALIAAAVVIVALSS
;
A
#
# COMPACT_ATOMS: atom_id res chain seq x y z
N MET A 1 12.12 -33.00 8.82
CA MET A 1 11.57 -31.82 8.11
C MET A 1 12.71 -30.83 7.98
N GLN A 2 13.22 -30.57 6.77
CA GLN A 2 14.22 -29.53 6.57
C GLN A 2 13.51 -28.18 6.74
N SER A 3 13.91 -27.38 7.73
CA SER A 3 13.43 -26.01 7.88
C SER A 3 13.93 -25.21 6.68
N HIS A 4 13.07 -25.04 5.68
CA HIS A 4 13.36 -24.16 4.56
C HIS A 4 13.50 -22.75 5.12
N THR A 5 14.74 -22.27 5.28
CA THR A 5 14.98 -20.91 5.73
C THR A 5 14.49 -20.01 4.59
N PRO A 6 13.48 -19.15 4.81
CA PRO A 6 12.96 -18.33 3.73
C PRO A 6 14.09 -17.41 3.24
N ASN A 7 14.19 -17.25 1.92
CA ASN A 7 15.29 -16.49 1.33
C ASN A 7 14.98 -14.99 1.37
N VAL A 8 15.86 -14.19 1.99
CA VAL A 8 15.71 -12.73 2.08
C VAL A 8 16.33 -12.08 0.83
N ASP A 9 15.49 -11.39 0.06
CA ASP A 9 15.93 -10.59 -1.08
C ASP A 9 16.23 -9.16 -0.63
N ARG A 10 17.47 -8.94 -0.18
CA ARG A 10 17.92 -7.65 0.35
C ARG A 10 17.80 -6.51 -0.66
N GLN A 11 17.98 -6.79 -1.94
CA GLN A 11 17.86 -5.76 -2.97
C GLN A 11 16.41 -5.33 -3.16
N ALA A 12 15.48 -6.29 -3.17
CA ALA A 12 14.05 -5.99 -3.23
C ALA A 12 13.60 -5.19 -2.00
N ARG A 13 14.03 -5.59 -0.80
CA ARG A 13 13.78 -4.86 0.45
C ARG A 13 14.30 -3.43 0.41
N ALA A 14 15.57 -3.24 0.04
CA ALA A 14 16.18 -1.92 -0.05
C ALA A 14 15.45 -1.00 -1.05
N ASN A 15 15.08 -1.53 -2.21
CA ASN A 15 14.37 -0.79 -3.25
C ASN A 15 12.96 -0.37 -2.81
N LEU A 16 12.22 -1.25 -2.13
CA LEU A 16 10.88 -0.94 -1.61
C LEU A 16 10.96 0.03 -0.42
N ARG A 17 11.94 -0.15 0.48
CA ARG A 17 12.20 0.76 1.60
C ARG A 17 12.49 2.17 1.09
N ASP A 18 13.38 2.31 0.11
CA ASP A 18 13.68 3.62 -0.50
C ASP A 18 12.45 4.24 -1.17
N ALA A 19 11.64 3.46 -1.89
CA ALA A 19 10.40 3.95 -2.50
C ALA A 19 9.45 4.52 -1.43
N LEU A 20 9.24 3.76 -0.35
CA LEU A 20 8.36 4.15 0.74
C LEU A 20 8.88 5.38 1.49
N VAL A 21 10.19 5.45 1.76
CA VAL A 21 10.82 6.64 2.38
C VAL A 21 10.65 7.87 1.49
N GLN A 22 10.87 7.76 0.17
CA GLN A 22 10.67 8.87 -0.75
C GLN A 22 9.20 9.33 -0.79
N TYR A 23 8.25 8.40 -0.70
CA TYR A 23 6.82 8.72 -0.66
C TYR A 23 6.43 9.41 0.65
N MET A 24 6.86 8.87 1.80
CA MET A 24 6.62 9.45 3.12
C MET A 24 7.30 10.81 3.32
N THR A 25 8.41 11.08 2.62
CA THR A 25 9.08 12.38 2.66
C THR A 25 8.54 13.38 1.62
N GLY A 26 7.54 12.98 0.83
CA GLY A 26 6.93 13.82 -0.21
C GLY A 26 7.84 14.06 -1.43
N LYS A 27 8.92 13.30 -1.60
CA LYS A 27 9.81 13.39 -2.77
C LYS A 27 9.19 12.80 -4.03
N ILE A 28 8.36 11.78 -3.85
CA ILE A 28 7.53 11.19 -4.92
C ILE A 28 6.06 11.22 -4.50
N GLN A 29 5.17 11.16 -5.48
CA GLN A 29 3.72 11.09 -5.28
C GLN A 29 3.20 9.67 -5.50
N THR A 30 1.90 9.46 -5.29
CA THR A 30 1.29 8.12 -5.25
C THR A 30 1.52 7.31 -6.52
N PHE A 31 1.49 7.90 -7.71
CA PHE A 31 1.70 7.14 -8.96
C PHE A 31 3.14 6.66 -9.09
N ALA A 32 4.11 7.53 -8.82
CA ALA A 32 5.53 7.16 -8.85
C ALA A 32 5.88 6.13 -7.75
N PHE A 33 5.19 6.18 -6.61
CA PHE A 33 5.30 5.14 -5.59
C PHE A 33 4.70 3.82 -6.06
N ASP A 34 3.50 3.84 -6.65
CA ASP A 34 2.80 2.65 -7.16
C ASP A 34 3.59 1.94 -8.26
N ASP A 35 4.16 2.68 -9.22
CA ASP A 35 5.04 2.11 -10.26
C ASP A 35 6.23 1.32 -9.65
N ARG A 36 6.75 1.80 -8.52
CA ARG A 36 7.87 1.15 -7.82
C ARG A 36 7.42 -0.01 -6.93
N ASN A 37 6.23 0.07 -6.35
CA ASN A 37 5.65 -0.95 -5.47
C ASN A 37 5.10 -2.13 -6.29
N SER A 38 4.28 -1.85 -7.31
CA SER A 38 3.49 -2.81 -8.08
C SER A 38 4.29 -3.94 -8.70
N LYS A 39 5.57 -3.70 -9.03
CA LYS A 39 6.48 -4.76 -9.51
C LYS A 39 6.59 -5.93 -8.52
N TYR A 40 6.51 -5.68 -7.22
CA TYR A 40 6.65 -6.70 -6.17
C TYR A 40 5.35 -7.43 -5.82
N ILE A 41 4.20 -6.95 -6.31
CA ILE A 41 2.92 -7.64 -6.14
C ILE A 41 2.94 -8.97 -6.90
N SER A 42 3.57 -8.97 -8.09
CA SER A 42 3.73 -10.19 -8.89
C SER A 42 4.80 -11.13 -8.30
N SER A 43 4.57 -12.44 -8.39
CA SER A 43 5.49 -13.46 -7.85
C SER A 43 6.84 -13.56 -8.56
N ARG A 44 7.08 -12.80 -9.64
CA ARG A 44 8.26 -12.95 -10.50
C ARG A 44 9.39 -11.98 -10.18
N SER A 45 9.13 -10.90 -9.45
CA SER A 45 10.12 -9.82 -9.24
C SER A 45 10.92 -9.96 -7.96
N THR A 46 10.52 -10.84 -7.05
CA THR A 46 11.31 -11.19 -5.85
C THR A 46 10.90 -12.56 -5.31
N ILE A 47 11.85 -13.27 -4.73
CA ILE A 47 11.63 -14.53 -4.01
C ILE A 47 11.24 -14.29 -2.54
N ASP A 48 11.40 -13.07 -2.03
CA ASP A 48 11.07 -12.73 -0.64
C ASP A 48 9.56 -12.55 -0.47
N LEU A 49 8.94 -13.55 0.17
CA LEU A 49 7.50 -13.55 0.45
C LEU A 49 7.05 -12.39 1.34
N SER A 50 7.94 -11.88 2.21
CA SER A 50 7.62 -10.74 3.08
C SER A 50 7.49 -9.47 2.27
N VAL A 51 8.39 -9.25 1.30
CA VAL A 51 8.31 -8.10 0.37
C VAL A 51 7.02 -8.15 -0.44
N ARG A 52 6.63 -9.33 -0.93
CA ARG A 52 5.38 -9.50 -1.69
C ARG A 52 4.16 -9.18 -0.84
N ALA A 53 4.09 -9.72 0.37
CA ALA A 53 2.98 -9.47 1.29
C ALA A 53 2.87 -7.99 1.66
N ILE A 54 4.00 -7.35 2.02
CA ILE A 54 4.06 -5.92 2.31
C ILE A 54 3.63 -5.10 1.09
N SER A 55 4.07 -5.46 -0.12
CA SER A 55 3.71 -4.76 -1.35
C SER A 55 2.20 -4.79 -1.62
N CYS A 56 1.54 -5.93 -1.39
CA CYS A 56 0.09 -6.06 -1.49
C CYS A 56 -0.65 -5.20 -0.45
N GLU A 57 -0.18 -5.16 0.79
CA GLU A 57 -0.77 -4.31 1.83
C GLU A 57 -0.59 -2.82 1.50
N LEU A 58 0.61 -2.41 1.06
CA LEU A 58 0.88 -1.04 0.64
C LEU A 58 -0.02 -0.62 -0.53
N TYR A 59 -0.29 -1.53 -1.47
CA TYR A 59 -1.22 -1.27 -2.58
C TYR A 59 -2.65 -0.98 -2.09
N SER A 60 -3.06 -1.57 -0.98
CA SER A 60 -4.39 -1.34 -0.40
C SER A 60 -4.50 -0.01 0.36
N ILE A 61 -3.38 0.68 0.61
CA ILE A 61 -3.33 1.93 1.40
C ILE A 61 -3.48 3.18 0.52
N HIS A 62 -3.19 3.11 -0.79
CA HIS A 62 -3.22 4.28 -1.67
C HIS A 62 -4.43 4.33 -2.65
N ASP A 63 -4.80 5.54 -3.11
CA ASP A 63 -5.90 5.78 -4.06
C ASP A 63 -5.33 5.83 -5.49
N ASP A 64 -5.68 4.85 -6.33
CA ASP A 64 -5.16 4.69 -7.71
C ASP A 64 -5.69 5.74 -8.71
N PHE A 65 -6.62 6.61 -8.31
CA PHE A 65 -7.32 7.48 -9.27
C PHE A 65 -6.73 8.87 -9.41
N VAL A 66 -5.89 9.34 -8.48
CA VAL A 66 -5.35 10.70 -8.50
C VAL A 66 -3.91 10.71 -8.00
N ASP A 67 -3.03 11.40 -8.71
CA ASP A 67 -1.67 11.60 -8.21
C ASP A 67 -1.68 12.59 -7.03
N HIS A 68 -1.26 12.12 -5.85
CA HIS A 68 -1.26 12.92 -4.64
C HIS A 68 -0.07 12.59 -3.72
N PRO A 69 0.34 13.53 -2.84
CA PRO A 69 1.18 13.22 -1.69
C PRO A 69 0.49 12.23 -0.76
N ILE A 70 1.26 11.54 0.07
CA ILE A 70 0.76 10.55 1.01
C ILE A 70 -0.41 11.04 1.87
N SER A 71 -1.43 10.20 2.01
CA SER A 71 -2.64 10.51 2.78
C SER A 71 -3.06 9.31 3.62
N VAL A 72 -2.80 9.35 4.93
CA VAL A 72 -3.08 8.27 5.89
C VAL A 72 -3.52 8.85 7.24
N THR A 73 -4.08 7.99 8.10
CA THR A 73 -4.35 8.33 9.51
C THR A 73 -3.04 8.31 10.32
N PRO A 74 -3.03 8.80 11.58
CA PRO A 74 -1.86 8.66 12.46
C PRO A 74 -1.42 7.20 12.63
N GLU A 75 -2.38 6.27 12.75
CA GLU A 75 -2.11 4.83 12.86
C GLU A 75 -1.52 4.29 11.56
N GLY A 76 -2.08 4.69 10.41
CA GLY A 76 -1.50 4.33 9.12
C GLY A 76 -0.08 4.84 8.96
N TRP A 77 0.22 6.06 9.43
CA TRP A 77 1.57 6.61 9.42
C TRP A 77 2.56 5.78 10.24
N GLU A 78 2.15 5.38 11.44
CA GLU A 78 2.97 4.53 12.31
C GLU A 78 3.18 3.14 11.71
N THR A 79 2.14 2.55 11.10
CA THR A 79 2.27 1.30 10.34
C THR A 79 3.31 1.42 9.23
N LEU A 80 3.31 2.52 8.47
CA LEU A 80 4.30 2.74 7.42
C LEU A 80 5.72 2.91 7.98
N ARG A 81 5.89 3.58 9.13
CA ARG A 81 7.20 3.64 9.82
C ARG A 81 7.69 2.23 10.18
N ARG A 82 6.82 1.37 10.69
CA ARG A 82 7.13 -0.02 11.05
C ARG A 82 7.53 -0.82 9.81
N VAL A 83 6.84 -0.65 8.69
CA VAL A 83 7.22 -1.24 7.40
C VAL A 83 8.62 -0.79 6.95
N VAL A 84 8.92 0.50 7.03
CA VAL A 84 10.26 1.03 6.67
C VAL A 84 11.35 0.35 7.49
N ALA A 85 11.17 0.20 8.80
CA ALA A 85 12.12 -0.50 9.66
C ALA A 85 12.22 -1.99 9.33
N PHE A 86 11.08 -2.67 9.19
CA PHE A 86 11.04 -4.11 8.90
C PHE A 86 11.78 -4.45 7.59
N LEU A 87 11.60 -3.64 6.54
CA LEU A 87 12.34 -3.79 5.28
C LEU A 87 13.85 -3.57 5.46
N GLY A 88 14.30 -2.97 6.56
CA GLY A 88 15.72 -2.86 6.92
C GLY A 88 16.28 -4.09 7.64
N THR A 89 15.46 -5.08 7.98
CA THR A 89 15.86 -6.29 8.71
C THR A 89 16.03 -7.50 7.80
N ASP A 90 16.56 -8.60 8.34
CA ASP A 90 16.50 -9.95 7.74
C ASP A 90 15.33 -10.79 8.32
N LEU A 91 14.35 -10.17 9.02
CA LEU A 91 13.19 -10.87 9.59
C LEU A 91 12.21 -11.33 8.50
N HIS A 92 11.41 -12.35 8.81
CA HIS A 92 10.35 -12.83 7.94
C HIS A 92 8.98 -12.47 8.49
N LEU A 93 8.07 -12.11 7.58
CA LEU A 93 6.70 -11.86 7.95
C LEU A 93 6.07 -13.18 8.42
N GLN A 94 5.51 -13.18 9.61
CA GLN A 94 4.80 -14.36 10.13
C GLN A 94 3.34 -14.30 9.69
N ALA A 95 2.73 -15.48 9.46
CA ALA A 95 1.37 -15.57 8.95
C ALA A 95 0.31 -15.03 9.94
N ASP A 96 0.64 -14.98 11.22
CA ASP A 96 -0.17 -14.49 12.33
C ASP A 96 0.14 -13.02 12.70
N ALA A 97 1.13 -12.39 12.06
CA ALA A 97 1.43 -10.98 12.26
C ALA A 97 0.21 -10.15 11.87
N SER A 98 -0.42 -9.50 12.84
CA SER A 98 -1.63 -8.72 12.66
C SER A 98 -1.75 -7.66 13.76
N GLY A 99 -2.66 -6.71 13.57
CA GLY A 99 -2.92 -5.66 14.55
C GLY A 99 -1.87 -4.54 14.55
N GLY A 100 -1.74 -3.85 15.69
CA GLY A 100 -0.94 -2.62 15.79
C GLY A 100 0.53 -2.83 15.43
N ALA A 101 1.13 -3.95 15.85
CA ALA A 101 2.55 -4.29 15.68
C ALA A 101 2.99 -4.60 14.24
N TRP A 102 2.06 -4.79 13.31
CA TRP A 102 2.38 -5.22 11.96
C TRP A 102 3.40 -4.26 11.28
N PRO A 103 4.41 -4.78 10.55
CA PRO A 103 4.65 -6.17 10.16
C PRO A 103 5.45 -7.03 11.18
N PHE A 104 5.71 -6.53 12.38
CA PHE A 104 6.37 -7.30 13.43
C PHE A 104 5.38 -8.24 14.12
N ILE A 105 5.90 -9.30 14.75
CA ILE A 105 5.06 -10.25 15.50
C ILE A 105 4.43 -9.59 16.73
N ASP A 106 5.16 -8.68 17.37
CA ASP A 106 4.73 -7.97 18.57
C ASP A 106 5.44 -6.61 18.75
N GLU A 107 5.01 -5.86 19.77
CA GLU A 107 5.59 -4.54 20.10
C GLU A 107 7.04 -4.60 20.59
N ASN A 108 7.50 -5.73 21.14
CA ASN A 108 8.88 -5.85 21.60
C ASN A 108 9.83 -5.94 20.40
N GLN A 109 9.48 -6.77 19.41
CA GLN A 109 10.23 -6.89 18.17
C GLN A 109 10.25 -5.58 17.38
N TRP A 110 9.14 -4.82 17.40
CA TRP A 110 9.12 -3.47 16.86
C TRP A 110 10.13 -2.56 17.57
N ARG A 111 10.09 -2.48 18.91
CA ARG A 111 11.00 -1.63 19.69
C ARG A 111 12.47 -1.93 19.44
N ASP A 112 12.82 -3.20 19.28
CA ASP A 112 14.20 -3.63 18.95
C ASP A 112 14.65 -3.11 17.57
N CYS A 113 13.71 -2.84 16.67
CA CYS A 113 13.97 -2.40 15.29
C CYS A 113 13.66 -0.91 15.05
N GLU A 114 13.16 -0.17 16.05
CA GLU A 114 12.68 1.21 15.90
C GLU A 114 13.75 2.15 15.35
N SER A 115 15.02 1.93 15.73
CA SER A 115 16.14 2.75 15.26
C SER A 115 16.29 2.75 13.73
N LEU A 116 15.92 1.65 13.05
CA LEU A 116 15.99 1.56 11.60
C LEU A 116 15.02 2.51 10.90
N ALA A 117 13.87 2.83 11.51
CA ALA A 117 13.00 3.88 11.01
C ALA A 117 13.58 5.28 11.27
N ALA A 118 14.20 5.48 12.44
CA ALA A 118 14.81 6.76 12.81
C ALA A 118 15.97 7.16 11.88
N GLU A 119 16.77 6.20 11.41
CA GLU A 119 17.85 6.40 10.44
C GLU A 119 17.38 7.04 9.12
N CYS A 120 16.11 6.86 8.74
CA CYS A 120 15.55 7.38 7.50
C CYS A 120 15.14 8.86 7.57
N ALA A 121 15.28 9.52 8.73
CA ALA A 121 14.89 10.92 8.95
C ALA A 121 13.46 11.24 8.46
N LEU A 122 12.52 10.33 8.73
CA LEU A 122 11.11 10.49 8.36
C LEU A 122 10.50 11.70 9.11
N PRO A 123 9.65 12.50 8.45
CA PRO A 123 8.99 13.60 9.14
C PRO A 123 8.02 13.07 10.21
N ASN A 124 7.70 13.91 11.19
CA ASN A 124 6.61 13.62 12.11
C ASN A 124 5.28 13.68 11.35
N PHE A 125 4.29 12.93 11.82
CA PHE A 125 2.96 13.01 11.27
C PHE A 125 2.37 14.43 11.47
N ASP A 126 1.97 15.07 10.37
CA ASP A 126 1.21 16.31 10.37
C ASP A 126 -0.20 16.05 9.78
N PRO A 127 -1.28 16.23 10.54
CA PRO A 127 -2.64 15.98 10.05
C PRO A 127 -3.05 16.91 8.90
N ILE A 128 -2.45 18.11 8.78
CA ILE A 128 -2.75 19.04 7.68
C ILE A 128 -2.17 18.52 6.36
N VAL A 129 -0.97 17.92 6.44
CA VAL A 129 -0.25 17.41 5.26
C VAL A 129 -0.72 16.00 4.91
N HIS A 130 -0.81 15.13 5.90
CA HIS A 130 -1.00 13.69 5.73
C HIS A 130 -2.45 13.22 5.89
N SER A 131 -3.39 14.02 6.38
CA SER A 131 -4.80 13.60 6.48
C SER A 131 -5.68 14.37 5.51
N ARG A 132 -5.40 14.22 4.21
CA ARG A 132 -6.33 14.74 3.20
C ARG A 132 -7.68 14.04 3.37
N PRO A 133 -8.80 14.77 3.25
CA PRO A 133 -10.09 14.13 3.23
C PRO A 133 -10.09 13.11 2.10
N VAL A 134 -10.20 11.83 2.47
CA VAL A 134 -10.43 10.76 1.51
C VAL A 134 -11.73 11.13 0.82
N ASN A 135 -11.61 11.67 -0.39
CA ASN A 135 -12.77 11.93 -1.22
C ASN A 135 -13.26 10.56 -1.66
N HIS A 136 -14.05 9.93 -0.78
CA HIS A 136 -14.65 8.63 -0.98
C HIS A 136 -15.15 8.57 -2.41
N TRP A 137 -14.65 7.63 -3.19
CA TRP A 137 -14.86 7.56 -4.64
C TRP A 137 -16.34 7.70 -5.06
N SER A 138 -17.28 7.32 -4.19
CA SER A 138 -18.73 7.54 -4.33
C SER A 138 -19.16 9.01 -4.44
N ARG A 139 -18.28 9.97 -4.13
CA ARG A 139 -18.49 11.41 -4.30
C ARG A 139 -17.91 11.95 -5.61
N LYS A 140 -17.05 11.19 -6.32
CA LYS A 140 -16.35 11.65 -7.54
C LYS A 140 -17.06 11.31 -8.84
N ILE A 141 -17.86 10.25 -8.91
CA ILE A 141 -18.83 10.13 -10.01
C ILE A 141 -19.97 11.08 -9.65
N PRO A 142 -20.17 12.20 -10.38
CA PRO A 142 -21.39 12.97 -10.20
C PRO A 142 -22.51 11.96 -10.41
N THR A 143 -23.38 11.72 -9.43
CA THR A 143 -24.36 10.62 -9.45
C THR A 143 -25.10 10.54 -10.79
N LYS A 144 -25.27 11.69 -11.44
CA LYS A 144 -25.76 11.85 -12.81
C LYS A 144 -24.98 11.07 -13.88
N VAL A 145 -23.66 11.14 -13.96
CA VAL A 145 -22.86 10.46 -15.01
C VAL A 145 -22.94 8.94 -14.84
N GLY A 146 -22.77 8.43 -13.62
CA GLY A 146 -22.92 7.01 -13.33
C GLY A 146 -24.34 6.50 -13.63
N LEU A 147 -25.37 7.26 -13.23
CA LEU A 147 -26.76 6.95 -13.56
C LEU A 147 -27.02 6.98 -15.07
N THR A 148 -26.37 7.88 -15.82
CA THR A 148 -26.53 7.99 -17.28
C THR A 148 -25.94 6.77 -17.98
N ILE A 149 -24.75 6.31 -17.55
CA ILE A 149 -24.13 5.10 -18.09
C ILE A 149 -25.00 3.87 -17.79
N ILE A 150 -25.49 3.72 -16.55
CA ILE A 150 -26.38 2.61 -16.18
C ILE A 150 -27.69 2.66 -16.98
N ALA A 151 -28.31 3.84 -17.12
CA ALA A 151 -29.54 4.02 -17.90
C ALA A 151 -29.33 3.68 -19.38
N ALA A 152 -28.20 4.09 -19.97
CA ALA A 152 -27.86 3.76 -21.35
C ALA A 152 -27.67 2.24 -21.56
N LEU A 153 -27.01 1.56 -20.61
CA LEU A 153 -26.85 0.10 -20.66
C LEU A 153 -28.19 -0.64 -20.54
N ILE A 154 -29.09 -0.18 -19.65
CA ILE A 154 -30.44 -0.75 -19.52
C ILE A 154 -31.25 -0.53 -20.80
N ALA A 155 -31.23 0.68 -21.36
CA ALA A 155 -31.93 0.98 -22.61
C ALA A 155 -31.43 0.10 -23.78
N ALA A 156 -30.11 -0.08 -23.90
CA ALA A 156 -29.53 -0.96 -24.91
C ALA A 156 -30.00 -2.42 -24.73
N ALA A 157 -30.03 -2.94 -23.51
CA ALA A 157 -30.52 -4.29 -23.23
C ALA A 157 -31.99 -4.47 -23.61
N VAL A 158 -32.85 -3.48 -23.32
CA VAL A 158 -34.27 -3.49 -23.71
C VAL A 158 -34.43 -3.53 -25.23
N VAL A 159 -33.65 -2.73 -25.96
CA VAL A 159 -33.69 -2.73 -27.43
C VAL A 159 -33.29 -4.09 -28.00
N ILE A 160 -32.25 -4.74 -27.46
CA ILE A 160 -31.81 -6.07 -27.90
C ILE A 160 -32.92 -7.12 -27.69
N VAL A 161 -33.56 -7.13 -26.52
CA VAL A 161 -34.66 -8.07 -26.21
C VAL A 161 -35.85 -7.84 -27.14
N ALA A 162 -36.22 -6.57 -27.36
CA ALA A 162 -37.33 -6.22 -28.24
C ALA A 162 -37.10 -6.60 -29.71
N LEU A 163 -35.85 -6.53 -30.19
CA LEU A 163 -35.48 -6.95 -31.54
C LEU A 163 -35.34 -8.47 -31.69
N SER A 164 -35.24 -9.20 -30.58
CA SER A 164 -35.10 -10.67 -30.56
C SER A 164 -36.43 -11.40 -30.37
N SER A 165 -37.53 -10.67 -30.19
CA SER A 165 -38.90 -11.19 -29.99
C SER A 165 -39.73 -11.00 -31.25
#